data_AF-A0A6B1E2M7-F1
#
_entry.id   AF-A0A6B1E2M7-F1
#
_cell.length_a   1.000
_cell.length_b   1.000
_cell.length_c   1.000
_cell.angle_alpha   90.00
_cell.angle_beta   90.00
_cell.angle_gamma   90.00
#
_symmetry.space_group_name_H-M   'P 1'
#
loop_
_entity.id
_entity.type
_entity.pdbx_description
1 polymer ?
#
loop_
_entity_poly.entity_id
_entity_poly.type
_entity_poly.pdbx_seq_one_letter_code
_entity_poly.pdbx_strand_id
1 'polypeptide(L)' 'VGAVVRRAGELSLALSALPLSELQAINPLFSDDVAAVYDFAQSVAQRRAYGGTAPEAVREQLARARQLLAG' A
#
# COMPACT_ATOMS: atom_id res chain seq x y z
N VAL A 1 -8.14 8.34 -8.09
CA VAL A 1 -8.39 7.90 -6.68
C VAL A 1 -9.70 8.43 -6.13
N GLY A 2 -9.95 9.76 -6.08
CA GLY A 2 -11.20 10.31 -5.52
C GLY A 2 -12.51 9.81 -6.15
N ALA A 3 -12.54 9.62 -7.48
CA ALA A 3 -13.70 9.04 -8.17
C ALA A 3 -13.98 7.58 -7.74
N VAL A 4 -12.93 6.81 -7.44
CA VAL A 4 -13.05 5.42 -6.98
C VAL A 4 -13.64 5.37 -5.57
N VAL A 5 -13.18 6.26 -4.68
CA VAL A 5 -13.73 6.40 -3.32
C VAL A 5 -15.22 6.74 -3.36
N ARG A 6 -15.62 7.69 -4.21
CA ARG A 6 -17.04 8.05 -4.38
C ARG A 6 -17.85 6.86 -4.87
N ARG A 7 -17.37 6.14 -5.89
CA ARG A 7 -18.08 4.99 -6.47
C ARG A 7 -18.25 3.83 -5.47
N ALA A 8 -17.23 3.56 -4.67
CA ALA A 8 -17.31 2.59 -3.58
C ALA A 8 -18.38 2.98 -2.55
N GLY A 9 -18.45 4.27 -2.19
CA GLY A 9 -19.49 4.79 -1.31
C GLY A 9 -20.90 4.66 -1.89
N GLU A 10 -21.10 5.00 -3.17
CA GLU A 10 -22.39 4.85 -3.87
C GLU A 10 -22.89 3.40 -3.87
N LEU A 11 -21.97 2.44 -4.01
CA LEU A 11 -22.28 1.01 -4.04
C LEU A 11 -22.28 0.36 -2.65
N SER A 12 -22.01 1.11 -1.58
CA SER A 12 -21.81 0.58 -0.22
C SER A 12 -20.78 -0.56 -0.15
N LEU A 13 -19.74 -0.48 -0.97
CA LEU A 13 -18.65 -1.46 -1.02
C LEU A 13 -17.39 -0.90 -0.38
N ALA A 14 -16.57 -1.79 0.19
CA ALA A 14 -15.18 -1.45 0.49
C ALA A 14 -14.42 -1.16 -0.80
N LEU A 15 -13.42 -0.28 -0.76
CA LEU A 15 -12.54 0.01 -1.89
C LEU A 15 -11.90 -1.27 -2.49
N SER A 16 -11.49 -2.19 -1.62
CA SER A 16 -10.93 -3.50 -2.00
C SER A 16 -11.92 -4.47 -2.61
N ALA A 17 -13.22 -4.22 -2.44
CA ALA A 17 -14.31 -5.03 -2.98
C ALA A 17 -14.92 -4.43 -4.26
N LEU A 18 -14.40 -3.31 -4.76
CA LEU A 18 -14.89 -2.70 -5.99
C LEU A 18 -14.47 -3.59 -7.18
N PRO A 19 -15.41 -4.06 -8.03
CA PRO A 19 -15.07 -4.91 -9.15
C PRO A 19 -14.27 -4.14 -10.21
N LEU A 20 -13.41 -4.85 -10.94
CA LEU A 20 -12.55 -4.28 -11.98
C LEU A 20 -13.36 -3.53 -13.07
N SER A 21 -14.55 -4.02 -13.39
CA SER A 21 -15.45 -3.35 -14.34
C SER A 21 -15.83 -1.93 -13.91
N GLU A 22 -16.06 -1.71 -12.61
CA GLU A 22 -16.37 -0.38 -12.06
C GLU A 22 -15.13 0.52 -12.03
N LEU A 23 -13.94 -0.06 -11.81
CA LEU A 23 -12.68 0.66 -11.93
C LEU A 23 -12.41 1.08 -13.38
N GLN A 24 -12.59 0.18 -14.33
CA GLN A 24 -12.40 0.43 -15.76
C GLN A 24 -13.41 1.43 -16.32
N ALA A 25 -14.64 1.46 -15.78
CA ALA A 25 -15.62 2.50 -16.10
C ALA A 25 -15.15 3.91 -15.69
N ILE A 26 -14.27 4.02 -14.69
CA ILE A 26 -13.63 5.28 -14.29
C ILE A 26 -12.41 5.59 -15.16
N ASN A 27 -11.55 4.60 -15.41
CA ASN A 27 -10.38 4.76 -16.28
C ASN A 27 -9.93 3.40 -16.86
N PRO A 28 -9.74 3.27 -18.18
CA PRO A 28 -9.31 2.01 -18.81
C PRO A 28 -7.89 1.55 -18.43
N LEU A 29 -7.08 2.41 -17.79
CA LEU A 29 -5.74 2.04 -17.30
C LEU A 29 -5.77 1.11 -16.07
N PHE A 30 -6.93 0.92 -15.43
CA PHE A 30 -7.05 -0.07 -14.36
C PHE A 30 -6.97 -1.49 -14.93
N SER A 31 -6.01 -2.26 -14.42
CA SER A 31 -5.81 -3.66 -14.76
C SER A 31 -5.95 -4.56 -13.53
N ASP A 32 -5.84 -5.86 -13.73
CA ASP A 32 -5.98 -6.88 -12.68
C ASP A 32 -4.99 -6.68 -11.51
N ASP A 33 -3.89 -5.94 -11.75
CA ASP A 33 -2.88 -5.58 -10.76
C ASP A 33 -3.38 -4.63 -9.64
N VAL A 34 -4.54 -4.00 -9.82
CA VAL A 34 -5.13 -3.09 -8.82
C VAL A 34 -5.43 -3.79 -7.50
N ALA A 35 -5.68 -5.11 -7.52
CA ALA A 35 -5.88 -5.90 -6.31
C ALA A 35 -4.62 -5.95 -5.42
N ALA A 36 -3.42 -5.86 -6.03
CA ALA A 36 -2.16 -5.87 -5.31
C ALA A 36 -1.92 -4.61 -4.47
N VAL A 37 -2.65 -3.52 -4.75
CA VAL A 37 -2.58 -2.27 -3.96
C VAL A 37 -3.20 -2.44 -2.58
N TYR A 38 -4.09 -3.42 -2.40
CA TYR A 38 -4.74 -3.71 -1.11
C TYR A 38 -3.93 -4.66 -0.21
N ASP A 39 -2.71 -5.01 -0.61
CA ASP A 39 -1.78 -5.73 0.25
C ASP A 39 -1.04 -4.75 1.18
N PHE A 40 -1.46 -4.73 2.45
CA PHE A 40 -0.84 -3.90 3.48
C PHE A 40 0.64 -4.23 3.70
N ALA A 41 1.05 -5.49 3.54
CA ALA A 41 2.45 -5.88 3.67
C ALA A 41 3.28 -5.29 2.52
N GLN A 42 2.77 -5.32 1.29
CA GLN A 42 3.39 -4.64 0.15
C GLN A 42 3.45 -3.12 0.34
N SER A 43 2.39 -2.51 0.88
CA SER A 43 2.37 -1.07 1.17
C SER A 43 3.49 -0.67 2.15
N VAL A 44 3.73 -1.47 3.18
CA VAL A 44 4.82 -1.25 4.14
C VAL A 44 6.18 -1.54 3.52
N ALA A 45 6.31 -2.61 2.75
CA ALA A 45 7.56 -3.00 2.08
C ALA A 45 8.07 -1.92 1.10
N GLN A 46 7.18 -1.16 0.47
CA GLN A 46 7.58 -0.06 -0.42
C GLN A 46 8.26 1.12 0.31
N ARG A 47 8.08 1.25 1.64
CA ARG A 47 8.70 2.32 2.45
C ARG A 47 10.13 1.98 2.86
N ARG A 48 11.00 1.70 1.88
CA ARG A 48 12.40 1.26 2.05
C ARG A 48 13.43 2.39 2.19
N ALA A 49 13.01 3.66 2.10
CA ALA A 49 13.91 4.79 2.27
C ALA A 49 14.53 4.77 3.68
N TYR A 50 15.66 5.47 3.87
CA TYR A 50 16.28 5.62 5.19
C TYR A 50 15.26 6.18 6.19
N GLY A 51 15.09 5.49 7.32
CA GLY A 51 14.07 5.84 8.32
C GLY A 51 12.67 5.27 8.05
N GLY A 52 12.48 4.54 6.96
CA GLY A 52 11.19 3.98 6.54
C GLY A 52 10.74 2.75 7.32
N THR A 53 9.52 2.30 7.05
CA THR A 53 8.85 1.20 7.77
C THR A 53 9.04 -0.17 7.12
N ALA A 54 9.78 -0.26 6.00
CA ALA A 54 10.03 -1.55 5.36
C ALA A 54 10.83 -2.47 6.31
N PRO A 55 10.61 -3.80 6.29
CA PRO A 55 11.30 -4.74 7.17
C PRO A 55 12.83 -4.63 7.11
N GLU A 56 13.41 -4.39 5.93
CA GLU A 56 14.84 -4.14 5.75
C GLU A 56 15.30 -2.86 6.43
N ALA A 57 14.56 -1.75 6.28
CA ALA A 57 14.88 -0.47 6.92
C ALA A 57 14.83 -0.60 8.46
N VAL A 58 13.85 -1.32 8.98
CA VAL A 58 13.74 -1.60 10.43
C VAL A 58 14.89 -2.47 10.93
N ARG A 59 15.34 -3.46 10.15
CA ARG A 59 16.52 -4.28 10.51
C ARG A 59 17.80 -3.45 10.57
N GLU A 60 18.01 -2.56 9.61
CA GLU A 60 19.15 -1.64 9.60
C GLU A 60 19.13 -0.68 10.80
N GLN A 61 17.96 -0.11 11.11
CA GLN A 61 17.77 0.74 12.29
C GLN A 61 18.09 -0.01 13.59
N LEU A 62 17.64 -1.27 13.70
CA LEU A 62 17.92 -2.10 14.87
C LEU A 62 19.42 -2.40 15.02
N ALA A 63 20.12 -2.69 13.92
CA ALA A 63 21.56 -2.91 13.93
C ALA A 63 22.31 -1.65 14.40
N ARG A 64 21.95 -0.47 13.88
CA ARG A 64 22.53 0.81 14.29
C ARG A 64 22.25 1.11 15.77
N ALA A 65 21.03 0.88 16.24
CA ALA A 65 20.68 1.09 17.64
C ALA A 65 21.49 0.18 18.58
N ARG A 66 21.70 -1.08 18.21
CA ARG A 66 22.54 -2.01 18.98
C ARG A 66 24.00 -1.55 19.06
N GLN A 67 24.54 -1.00 17.97
CA GLN A 67 25.90 -0.44 17.98
C GLN A 67 26.02 0.76 18.91
N LEU A 68 25.02 1.65 18.93
CA LEU A 68 25.00 2.82 19.80
C LEU A 68 24.92 2.46 21.29
N LEU A 69 24.24 1.37 21.64
CA LEU A 69 24.11 0.90 23.03
C LEU A 69 25.30 0.06 23.50
N ALA A 70 26.15 -0.41 22.59
CA ALA A 70 27.30 -1.25 22.89
C ALA A 70 28.60 -0.46 23.15
N GLY A 71 28.55 0.87 23.05
CA GLY A 71 29.62 1.80 23.44
C GLY A 71 29.20 2.65 24.63
#